data_AF-A0AAD6QUR6-F1
#
_entry.id   AF-A0AAD6QUR6-F1
#
_cell.length_a   1.000
_cell.length_b   1.000
_cell.length_c   1.000
_cell.angle_alpha   90.00
_cell.angle_beta   90.00
_cell.angle_gamma   90.00
#
_symmetry.space_group_name_H-M   'P 1'
#
loop_
_entity.id
_entity.type
_entity.pdbx_description
1 polymer ?
#
loop_
_entity_poly.entity_id
_entity_poly.type
_entity_poly.pdbx_seq_one_letter_code
_entity_poly.pdbx_strand_id
1 'polypeptide(L)'
;MERYEILKDIGSGNFGFAKLAREIKTGELYAVKYIERGQKIDEHVHREIMNHRSLKHPDIIRFKEVLLTPTHLAIVMEYAAGGELFERICNNGVSHCHSMSSVLHSQPKSAVGAPAYIAPEVLSRKEYDGKIADVWSCGVTLYVMLVGAYPFEDPEDPRNFKKTIHRVLSVHYSIPDYVRVSKECRHLLSLIFVANPEKRITIPEIKRHPWFLKNLPVELTEEEGGSLQIDDAKEESQRIEEISAMIQEARKPAEGHRIGGEVFGGSMDPDDIDADADIDDSETSGDFFNIANPTTGCQKKLEIDDDQKLRAFFDKRISQEVSGDALGEEFKGYVFKIMGGCDKQGFPMKQGVLTPGRVRLLLYRGTPCFRGYGRRNGERRRKSVRGCIVSQDLSVLNLVIVKKGENDLPGLTDVEKPRMRGPKRASKIRKLFNLSKEDDVRKYVNTYRRTFTTKSGKKVSKAPKIQRLVTPLTLQRKRARISDKKKRISKAKAEAAEYQKLLATRLKEQRERRSESLAKKRSRLSVASKPSVVA
;
A
#
# COMPACT_ATOMS: atom_id res chain seq x y z
N MET A 1 -14.71 -17.67 -22.64
CA MET A 1 -15.24 -16.44 -22.01
C MET A 1 -16.35 -15.87 -22.91
N GLU A 2 -17.31 -16.71 -23.32
CA GLU A 2 -18.31 -16.38 -24.35
C GLU A 2 -19.64 -15.91 -23.75
N ARG A 3 -19.79 -15.95 -22.41
CA ARG A 3 -21.01 -15.58 -21.70
C ARG A 3 -21.04 -14.12 -21.22
N TYR A 4 -19.88 -13.50 -21.06
CA TYR A 4 -19.72 -12.16 -20.48
C TYR A 4 -18.90 -11.26 -21.41
N GLU A 5 -19.44 -10.10 -21.73
CA GLU A 5 -18.80 -9.03 -22.47
C GLU A 5 -18.18 -8.03 -21.49
N ILE A 6 -16.86 -7.80 -21.59
CA ILE A 6 -16.16 -6.88 -20.68
C ILE A 6 -16.33 -5.43 -21.16
N LEU A 7 -16.90 -4.57 -20.31
CA LEU A 7 -17.19 -3.18 -20.64
C LEU A 7 -16.10 -2.21 -20.20
N LYS A 8 -15.71 -2.24 -18.92
CA LYS A 8 -14.80 -1.25 -18.32
C LYS A 8 -14.07 -1.79 -17.11
N ASP A 9 -12.86 -1.31 -16.86
CA ASP A 9 -12.15 -1.56 -15.60
C ASP A 9 -12.77 -0.70 -14.47
N ILE A 10 -13.20 -1.35 -13.38
CA ILE A 10 -13.87 -0.69 -12.23
C ILE A 10 -13.01 -0.63 -10.97
N GLY A 11 -11.96 -1.46 -10.87
CA GLY A 11 -11.05 -1.41 -9.73
C GLY A 11 -9.79 -2.25 -9.92
N SER A 12 -8.72 -1.95 -9.18
CA SER A 12 -7.52 -2.78 -9.10
C SER A 12 -7.08 -2.89 -7.65
N GLY A 13 -6.82 -4.11 -7.18
CA GLY A 13 -6.49 -4.43 -5.79
C GLY A 13 -5.24 -5.32 -5.66
N ASN A 14 -4.90 -5.70 -4.43
CA ASN A 14 -3.68 -6.47 -4.12
C ASN A 14 -3.71 -7.90 -4.71
N PHE A 15 -4.90 -8.48 -4.77
CA PHE A 15 -5.13 -9.87 -5.15
C PHE A 15 -5.59 -10.02 -6.60
N GLY A 16 -5.81 -8.92 -7.32
CA GLY A 16 -6.46 -8.96 -8.62
C GLY A 16 -7.00 -7.62 -9.12
N PHE A 17 -7.66 -7.64 -10.28
CA PHE A 17 -8.38 -6.49 -10.83
C PHE A 17 -9.86 -6.81 -11.03
N ALA A 18 -10.71 -5.79 -10.95
CA ALA A 18 -12.16 -5.89 -11.11
C ALA A 18 -12.60 -5.17 -12.38
N LYS A 19 -13.46 -5.82 -13.16
CA LYS A 19 -14.05 -5.27 -14.38
C LYS A 19 -15.57 -5.33 -14.33
N LEU A 20 -16.21 -4.33 -14.91
CA LEU A 20 -17.62 -4.36 -15.24
C LEU A 20 -17.81 -5.24 -16.47
N ALA A 21 -18.68 -6.23 -16.37
CA ALA A 21 -19.07 -7.11 -17.45
C ALA A 21 -20.58 -7.08 -17.66
N ARG A 22 -21.01 -7.33 -18.88
CA ARG A 22 -22.41 -7.53 -19.25
C ARG A 22 -22.61 -8.97 -19.65
N GLU A 23 -23.59 -9.64 -19.06
CA GLU A 23 -23.97 -10.98 -19.50
C GLU A 23 -24.68 -10.89 -20.86
N ILE A 24 -24.24 -11.68 -21.84
CA ILE A 24 -24.68 -11.57 -23.24
C ILE A 24 -26.15 -12.02 -23.41
N LYS A 25 -26.59 -13.01 -22.62
CA LYS A 25 -27.95 -13.56 -22.71
C LYS A 25 -29.01 -12.66 -22.08
N THR A 26 -28.70 -12.10 -20.91
CA THR A 26 -29.67 -11.33 -20.09
C THR A 26 -29.51 -9.82 -20.29
N GLY A 27 -28.34 -9.35 -20.73
CA GLY A 27 -28.01 -7.93 -20.81
C GLY A 27 -27.68 -7.28 -19.46
N GLU A 28 -27.72 -8.05 -18.37
CA GLU A 28 -27.49 -7.55 -17.02
C GLU A 28 -26.01 -7.25 -16.73
N LEU A 29 -25.78 -6.32 -15.81
CA LEU A 29 -24.45 -5.85 -15.42
C LEU A 29 -23.94 -6.56 -14.17
N TYR A 30 -22.68 -7.03 -14.25
CA TYR A 30 -22.00 -7.76 -13.19
C TYR A 30 -20.59 -7.21 -12.96
N ALA A 31 -20.11 -7.33 -11.73
CA ALA A 31 -18.72 -7.09 -11.38
C ALA A 31 -17.94 -8.41 -11.42
N VAL A 32 -16.79 -8.42 -12.11
CA VAL A 32 -15.95 -9.61 -12.25
C VAL A 32 -14.57 -9.33 -11.65
N LYS A 33 -14.24 -10.03 -10.57
CA LYS A 33 -12.95 -9.94 -9.86
C LYS A 33 -12.02 -11.05 -10.36
N TYR A 34 -10.90 -10.68 -10.97
CA TYR A 34 -9.90 -11.60 -11.53
C TYR A 34 -8.72 -11.79 -10.59
N ILE A 35 -8.44 -13.02 -10.19
CA ILE A 35 -7.32 -13.45 -9.36
C ILE A 35 -6.38 -14.30 -10.22
N GLU A 36 -5.09 -13.97 -10.26
CA GLU A 36 -4.11 -14.72 -11.06
C GLU A 36 -3.96 -16.17 -10.57
N ARG A 37 -3.90 -17.12 -11.50
CA ARG A 37 -3.69 -18.55 -11.19
C ARG A 37 -2.33 -18.80 -10.53
N GLY A 38 -2.20 -19.92 -9.82
CA GLY A 38 -0.97 -20.35 -9.16
C GLY A 38 -0.97 -20.15 -7.64
N GLN A 39 0.21 -19.85 -7.07
CA GLN A 39 0.44 -19.78 -5.62
C GLN A 39 -0.41 -18.71 -4.88
N LYS A 40 -1.10 -17.83 -5.59
CA LYS A 40 -1.99 -16.82 -5.00
C LYS A 40 -3.36 -17.36 -4.62
N ILE A 41 -3.74 -18.54 -5.12
CA ILE A 41 -5.02 -19.18 -4.81
C ILE A 41 -4.79 -20.13 -3.64
N ASP A 42 -4.93 -19.59 -2.43
CA ASP A 42 -4.77 -20.30 -1.17
C ASP A 42 -6.14 -20.72 -0.58
N GLU A 43 -6.10 -21.31 0.60
CA GLU A 43 -7.31 -21.70 1.34
C GLU A 43 -8.17 -20.50 1.76
N HIS A 44 -7.58 -19.30 1.87
CA HIS A 44 -8.34 -18.09 2.18
C HIS A 44 -9.22 -17.67 1.02
N VAL A 45 -8.73 -17.76 -0.22
CA VAL A 45 -9.56 -17.51 -1.42
C VAL A 45 -10.73 -18.49 -1.49
N HIS A 46 -10.48 -19.76 -1.17
CA HIS A 46 -11.53 -20.77 -1.09
C HIS A 46 -12.59 -20.41 -0.04
N ARG A 47 -12.16 -20.07 1.18
CA ARG A 47 -13.05 -19.64 2.26
C ARG A 47 -13.81 -18.35 1.93
N GLU A 48 -13.18 -17.38 1.26
CA GLU A 48 -13.82 -16.14 0.81
C GLU A 48 -14.96 -16.43 -0.16
N ILE A 49 -14.74 -17.31 -1.17
CA ILE A 49 -15.76 -17.69 -2.15
C ILE A 49 -16.91 -18.44 -1.48
N MET A 50 -16.60 -19.40 -0.59
CA MET A 50 -17.63 -20.18 0.11
C MET A 50 -18.49 -19.30 1.02
N ASN A 51 -17.86 -18.39 1.77
CA ASN A 51 -18.57 -17.45 2.62
C ASN A 51 -19.41 -16.46 1.80
N HIS A 52 -18.90 -15.95 0.68
CA HIS A 52 -19.67 -15.04 -0.17
C HIS A 52 -20.89 -15.73 -0.78
N ARG A 53 -20.75 -17.01 -1.18
CA ARG A 53 -21.85 -17.81 -1.71
C ARG A 53 -22.96 -18.08 -0.67
N SER A 54 -22.61 -18.23 0.61
CA SER A 54 -23.60 -18.52 1.66
C SER A 54 -24.40 -17.28 2.09
N LEU A 55 -23.95 -16.07 1.74
CA LEU A 55 -24.63 -14.82 2.08
C LEU A 55 -25.75 -14.53 1.07
N LYS A 56 -27.00 -14.70 1.50
CA LYS A 56 -28.21 -14.32 0.75
C LYS A 56 -28.98 -13.25 1.51
N HIS A 57 -28.87 -12.00 1.08
CA HIS A 57 -29.56 -10.88 1.72
C HIS A 57 -29.77 -9.74 0.70
N PRO A 58 -30.89 -9.00 0.72
CA PRO A 58 -31.16 -7.92 -0.24
C PRO A 58 -30.11 -6.80 -0.23
N ASP A 59 -29.55 -6.48 0.95
CA ASP A 59 -28.52 -5.43 1.10
C ASP A 59 -27.06 -5.94 1.04
N ILE A 60 -26.82 -7.21 0.71
CA ILE A 60 -25.47 -7.78 0.56
C ILE A 60 -25.27 -8.18 -0.91
N ILE A 61 -24.15 -7.72 -1.49
CA ILE A 61 -23.77 -8.06 -2.87
C ILE A 61 -23.85 -9.55 -3.10
N ARG A 62 -24.72 -9.98 -4.02
CA ARG A 62 -24.95 -11.39 -4.29
C ARG A 62 -23.77 -12.00 -5.06
N PHE A 63 -23.34 -13.18 -4.63
CA PHE A 63 -22.44 -14.04 -5.40
C PHE A 63 -23.22 -14.73 -6.52
N LYS A 64 -22.69 -14.72 -7.75
CA LYS A 64 -23.32 -15.40 -8.90
C LYS A 64 -22.62 -16.72 -9.23
N GLU A 65 -21.38 -16.65 -9.71
CA GLU A 65 -20.61 -17.82 -10.13
C GLU A 65 -19.10 -17.56 -10.12
N VAL A 66 -18.32 -18.63 -10.24
CA VAL A 66 -16.88 -18.58 -10.48
C VAL A 66 -16.58 -19.13 -11.87
N LEU A 67 -15.63 -18.50 -12.56
CA LEU A 67 -15.17 -18.90 -13.87
C LEU A 67 -13.66 -19.09 -13.85
N LEU A 68 -13.18 -20.13 -14.50
CA LEU A 68 -11.76 -20.31 -14.73
C LEU A 68 -11.39 -19.83 -16.13
N THR A 69 -10.36 -19.00 -16.23
CA THR A 69 -9.74 -18.58 -17.49
C THR A 69 -8.31 -19.14 -17.57
N PRO A 70 -7.67 -19.15 -18.74
CA PRO A 70 -6.30 -19.66 -18.87
C PRO A 70 -5.32 -19.03 -17.88
N THR A 71 -5.51 -17.74 -17.55
CA THR A 71 -4.58 -16.95 -16.74
C THR A 71 -5.10 -16.58 -15.34
N HIS A 72 -6.42 -16.55 -15.14
CA HIS A 72 -7.05 -16.05 -13.91
C HIS A 72 -8.28 -16.88 -13.48
N LEU A 73 -8.52 -16.95 -12.16
CA LEU A 73 -9.81 -17.28 -11.56
C LEU A 73 -10.67 -16.01 -11.49
N ALA A 74 -11.86 -16.03 -12.06
CA ALA A 74 -12.77 -14.89 -12.11
C ALA A 74 -14.00 -15.15 -11.22
N ILE A 75 -14.27 -14.24 -10.28
CA ILE A 75 -15.44 -14.30 -9.39
C ILE A 75 -16.46 -13.29 -9.91
N VAL A 76 -17.65 -13.76 -10.28
CA VAL A 76 -18.76 -12.94 -10.78
C VAL A 76 -19.71 -12.62 -9.63
N MET A 77 -20.01 -11.35 -9.44
CA MET A 77 -20.89 -10.84 -8.38
C MET A 77 -21.74 -9.68 -8.89
N GLU A 78 -22.81 -9.40 -8.14
CA GLU A 78 -23.71 -8.27 -8.42
C GLU A 78 -22.95 -6.93 -8.50
N TYR A 79 -23.32 -6.09 -9.47
CA TYR A 79 -22.70 -4.77 -9.65
C TYR A 79 -23.48 -3.66 -8.94
N ALA A 80 -22.87 -3.08 -7.89
CA ALA A 80 -23.38 -1.87 -7.26
C ALA A 80 -22.83 -0.60 -7.93
N ALA A 81 -23.67 0.10 -8.69
CA ALA A 81 -23.30 1.31 -9.43
C ALA A 81 -23.11 2.57 -8.55
N GLY A 82 -23.38 2.48 -7.24
CA GLY A 82 -23.43 3.62 -6.30
C GLY A 82 -22.08 4.21 -5.88
N GLY A 83 -20.96 3.69 -6.37
CA GLY A 83 -19.61 4.11 -5.99
C GLY A 83 -19.21 3.67 -4.57
N GLU A 84 -18.13 4.25 -4.03
CA GLU A 84 -17.65 3.91 -2.69
C GLU A 84 -18.45 4.63 -1.60
N LEU A 85 -18.83 3.91 -0.54
CA LEU A 85 -19.58 4.45 0.61
C LEU A 85 -18.93 5.70 1.20
N PHE A 86 -17.61 5.71 1.32
CA PHE A 86 -16.84 6.84 1.87
C PHE A 86 -16.89 8.09 0.99
N GLU A 87 -16.89 7.93 -0.33
CA GLU A 87 -17.05 9.05 -1.26
C GLU A 87 -18.43 9.67 -1.09
N ARG A 88 -19.46 8.83 -0.90
CA ARG A 88 -20.82 9.28 -0.62
C ARG A 88 -20.94 10.01 0.73
N ILE A 89 -20.27 9.52 1.78
CA ILE A 89 -20.21 10.19 3.10
C ILE A 89 -19.53 11.57 2.98
N CYS A 90 -18.43 11.67 2.21
CA CYS A 90 -17.73 12.94 1.99
C CYS A 90 -18.58 13.96 1.21
N ASN A 91 -19.34 13.49 0.21
CA ASN A 91 -20.15 14.35 -0.65
C ASN A 91 -21.41 14.90 0.06
N ASN A 92 -21.94 14.18 1.06
CA ASN A 92 -23.16 14.54 1.79
C ASN A 92 -22.97 15.51 2.97
N GLY A 93 -21.80 16.17 3.10
CA GLY A 93 -21.69 17.40 3.90
C GLY A 93 -21.00 17.32 5.25
N VAL A 94 -20.30 16.22 5.60
CA VAL A 94 -19.41 16.24 6.78
C VAL A 94 -18.14 17.01 6.45
N SER A 95 -18.13 18.31 6.77
CA SER A 95 -17.17 19.31 6.30
C SER A 95 -15.72 19.16 6.83
N HIS A 96 -15.39 18.04 7.50
CA HIS A 96 -14.08 17.77 8.10
C HIS A 96 -13.32 16.57 7.48
N CYS A 97 -13.79 16.01 6.36
CA CYS A 97 -13.17 14.82 5.74
C CYS A 97 -11.80 15.05 5.07
N HIS A 98 -11.17 16.23 5.20
CA HIS A 98 -9.91 16.59 4.55
C HIS A 98 -8.70 15.69 4.90
N SER A 99 -8.71 15.01 6.05
CA SER A 99 -7.64 14.08 6.46
C SER A 99 -7.73 12.72 5.74
N MET A 100 -8.95 12.25 5.44
CA MET A 100 -9.24 10.88 5.00
C MET A 100 -8.87 10.60 3.53
N SER A 101 -8.93 11.62 2.67
CA SER A 101 -8.60 11.48 1.23
C SER A 101 -7.14 11.07 0.98
N SER A 102 -6.23 11.41 1.91
CA SER A 102 -4.80 11.08 1.75
C SER A 102 -4.44 9.64 2.17
N VAL A 103 -5.32 8.97 2.91
CA VAL A 103 -5.10 7.62 3.47
C VAL A 103 -5.92 6.55 2.72
N LEU A 104 -6.98 6.95 2.00
CA LEU A 104 -7.88 6.04 1.27
C LEU A 104 -7.57 5.84 -0.21
N HIS A 105 -6.39 6.26 -0.71
CA HIS A 105 -5.87 5.48 -1.83
C HIS A 105 -5.65 4.09 -1.26
N SER A 106 -6.47 3.15 -1.71
CA SER A 106 -6.22 1.71 -1.70
C SER A 106 -4.89 1.45 -2.44
N GLN A 107 -3.78 1.86 -1.82
CA GLN A 107 -2.50 1.21 -1.98
C GLN A 107 -2.42 0.22 -0.83
N PRO A 108 -2.88 -1.03 -1.04
CA PRO A 108 -2.75 -2.08 -0.05
C PRO A 108 -1.26 -2.40 0.09
N LYS A 109 -0.60 -1.73 1.04
CA LYS A 109 0.85 -1.85 1.26
C LYS A 109 1.23 -2.37 2.64
N SER A 110 0.28 -2.76 3.48
CA SER A 110 0.59 -3.56 4.66
C SER A 110 -0.52 -4.55 4.95
N ALA A 111 -0.12 -5.73 5.41
CA ALA A 111 -1.00 -6.68 6.06
C ALA A 111 -1.64 -6.04 7.29
N VAL A 112 -2.89 -6.43 7.56
CA VAL A 112 -3.79 -5.96 8.62
C VAL A 112 -4.45 -4.62 8.27
N GLY A 113 -5.77 -4.55 8.45
CA GLY A 113 -6.65 -3.45 8.02
C GLY A 113 -6.27 -2.07 8.55
N ALA A 114 -7.07 -1.04 8.25
CA ALA A 114 -6.80 0.29 8.77
C ALA A 114 -6.75 0.20 10.32
N PRO A 115 -5.63 0.59 10.96
CA PRO A 115 -5.39 0.32 12.38
C PRO A 115 -6.44 0.97 13.31
N ALA A 116 -7.23 1.90 12.79
CA ALA A 116 -8.36 2.51 13.47
C ALA A 116 -9.53 1.56 13.78
N TYR A 117 -9.65 0.41 13.09
CA TYR A 117 -10.70 -0.60 13.35
C TYR A 117 -10.27 -1.66 14.37
N ILE A 118 -9.00 -1.70 14.77
CA ILE A 118 -8.48 -2.78 15.60
C ILE A 118 -8.99 -2.64 17.04
N ALA A 119 -9.59 -3.72 17.56
CA ALA A 119 -10.03 -3.81 18.95
C ALA A 119 -8.84 -3.88 19.94
N PRO A 120 -8.98 -3.39 21.18
CA PRO A 120 -7.87 -3.31 22.14
C PRO A 120 -7.25 -4.67 22.50
N GLU A 121 -8.04 -5.74 22.53
CA GLU A 121 -7.58 -7.10 22.80
C GLU A 121 -6.68 -7.66 21.68
N VAL A 122 -6.93 -7.28 20.42
CA VAL A 122 -6.12 -7.69 19.27
C VAL A 122 -4.73 -7.05 19.32
N LEU A 123 -4.63 -5.83 19.86
CA LEU A 123 -3.35 -5.14 20.06
C LEU A 123 -2.50 -5.78 21.17
N SER A 124 -3.14 -6.50 22.10
CA SER A 124 -2.51 -7.10 23.27
C SER A 124 -1.79 -8.44 22.98
N ARG A 125 -1.78 -8.91 21.72
CA ARG A 125 -1.09 -10.13 21.23
C ARG A 125 -1.43 -11.42 21.99
N LYS A 126 -2.61 -11.49 22.61
CA LYS A 126 -3.18 -12.72 23.18
C LYS A 126 -4.15 -13.37 22.20
N GLU A 127 -4.51 -14.62 22.45
CA GLU A 127 -5.66 -15.24 21.79
C GLU A 127 -6.91 -14.40 22.07
N TYR A 128 -7.76 -14.21 21.06
CA TYR A 128 -8.95 -13.36 21.13
C TYR A 128 -10.11 -14.01 20.38
N ASP A 129 -11.33 -13.67 20.78
CA ASP A 129 -12.54 -14.06 20.05
C ASP A 129 -12.78 -13.10 18.88
N GLY A 130 -12.67 -13.61 17.65
CA GLY A 130 -12.90 -12.84 16.44
C GLY A 130 -14.29 -12.23 16.36
N LYS A 131 -15.34 -12.93 16.85
CA LYS A 131 -16.73 -12.43 16.79
C LYS A 131 -16.91 -11.17 17.63
N ILE A 132 -16.29 -11.15 18.83
CA ILE A 132 -16.36 -10.01 19.75
C ILE A 132 -15.46 -8.85 19.27
N ALA A 133 -14.33 -9.16 18.64
CA ALA A 133 -13.49 -8.15 17.99
C ALA A 133 -14.19 -7.50 16.78
N ASP A 134 -14.98 -8.27 16.03
CA ASP A 134 -15.78 -7.76 14.92
C ASP A 134 -16.88 -6.80 15.39
N VAL A 135 -17.49 -7.03 16.56
CA VAL A 135 -18.44 -6.07 17.16
C VAL A 135 -17.81 -4.69 17.36
N TRP A 136 -16.56 -4.62 17.82
CA TRP A 136 -15.83 -3.36 17.93
C TRP A 136 -15.65 -2.69 16.57
N SER A 137 -15.26 -3.47 15.55
CA SER A 137 -15.08 -2.99 14.17
C SER A 137 -16.38 -2.45 13.58
N CYS A 138 -17.53 -3.10 13.86
CA CYS A 138 -18.86 -2.61 13.53
C CYS A 138 -19.17 -1.28 14.22
N GLY A 139 -18.80 -1.13 15.49
CA GLY A 139 -18.93 0.14 16.23
C GLY A 139 -18.12 1.28 15.62
N VAL A 140 -16.87 1.01 15.23
CA VAL A 140 -16.03 2.00 14.52
C VAL A 140 -16.68 2.41 13.20
N THR A 141 -17.22 1.45 12.44
CA THR A 141 -17.91 1.71 11.17
C THR A 141 -19.17 2.56 11.38
N LEU A 142 -19.99 2.23 12.37
CA LEU A 142 -21.16 3.01 12.75
C LEU A 142 -20.78 4.44 13.14
N TYR A 143 -19.76 4.61 13.98
CA TYR A 143 -19.26 5.92 14.38
C TYR A 143 -18.81 6.75 13.18
N VAL A 144 -18.05 6.14 12.27
CA VAL A 144 -17.55 6.78 11.05
C VAL A 144 -18.70 7.22 10.14
N MET A 145 -19.77 6.42 10.02
CA MET A 145 -20.96 6.81 9.25
C MET A 145 -21.71 8.00 9.87
N LEU A 146 -21.70 8.12 11.21
CA LEU A 146 -22.39 9.19 11.94
C LEU A 146 -21.57 10.49 11.99
N VAL A 147 -20.27 10.39 12.23
CA VAL A 147 -19.38 11.52 12.56
C VAL A 147 -18.49 11.91 11.38
N GLY A 148 -18.25 11.00 10.43
CA GLY A 148 -17.35 11.20 9.28
C GLY A 148 -15.86 11.28 9.64
N ALA A 149 -15.49 10.84 10.85
CA ALA A 149 -14.12 10.73 11.34
C ALA A 149 -13.98 9.47 12.21
N TYR A 150 -12.76 9.00 12.43
CA TYR A 150 -12.51 7.85 13.29
C TYR A 150 -12.63 8.21 14.78
N PRO A 151 -13.19 7.32 15.62
CA PRO A 151 -13.44 7.58 17.04
C PRO A 151 -12.17 7.81 17.86
N PHE A 152 -11.07 7.13 17.52
CA PHE A 152 -9.83 7.12 18.30
C PHE A 152 -8.67 7.87 17.62
N GLU A 153 -8.91 8.53 16.47
CA GLU A 153 -7.89 9.37 15.83
C GLU A 153 -7.75 10.72 16.53
N ASP A 154 -6.54 11.26 16.54
CA ASP A 154 -6.26 12.60 17.03
C ASP A 154 -6.64 13.64 15.96
N PRO A 155 -7.58 14.56 16.22
CA PRO A 155 -7.94 15.61 15.27
C PRO A 155 -6.77 16.51 14.85
N GLU A 156 -5.78 16.70 15.73
CA GLU A 156 -4.62 17.55 15.46
C GLU A 156 -3.48 16.80 14.76
N ASP A 157 -3.35 15.48 15.02
CA ASP A 157 -2.29 14.64 14.43
C ASP A 157 -2.81 13.25 13.97
N PRO A 158 -3.59 13.18 12.89
CA PRO A 158 -4.22 11.93 12.42
C PRO A 158 -3.23 10.85 11.95
N ARG A 159 -1.96 11.20 11.73
CA ARG A 159 -0.94 10.25 11.21
C ARG A 159 -0.18 9.53 12.32
N ASN A 160 -0.46 9.86 13.59
CA ASN A 160 0.28 9.35 14.73
C ASN A 160 -0.39 8.12 15.34
N PHE A 161 -0.08 6.95 14.77
CA PHE A 161 -0.64 5.68 15.20
C PHE A 161 -0.38 5.34 16.67
N LYS A 162 0.70 5.85 17.29
CA LYS A 162 0.99 5.61 18.71
C LYS A 162 -0.05 6.28 19.61
N LYS A 163 -0.50 7.48 19.25
CA LYS A 163 -1.60 8.17 19.95
C LYS A 163 -2.94 7.46 19.74
N THR A 164 -3.22 7.01 18.52
CA THR A 164 -4.43 6.25 18.21
C THR A 164 -4.52 4.98 19.05
N ILE A 165 -3.43 4.21 19.14
CA ILE A 165 -3.36 3.00 19.99
C ILE A 165 -3.62 3.34 21.46
N HIS A 166 -3.01 4.42 21.98
CA HIS A 166 -3.26 4.86 23.36
C HIS A 166 -4.73 5.21 23.60
N ARG A 167 -5.39 5.87 22.65
CA ARG A 167 -6.82 6.19 22.71
C ARG A 167 -7.72 4.96 22.61
N VAL A 168 -7.36 3.98 21.79
CA VAL A 168 -8.06 2.68 21.72
C VAL A 168 -7.96 1.94 23.06
N LEU A 169 -6.77 1.85 23.65
CA LEU A 169 -6.54 1.17 24.93
C LEU A 169 -7.23 1.87 26.12
N SER A 170 -7.31 3.19 26.07
CA SER A 170 -8.03 4.00 27.09
C SER A 170 -9.51 4.23 26.76
N VAL A 171 -10.00 3.70 25.65
CA VAL A 171 -11.37 3.90 25.13
C VAL A 171 -11.77 5.38 25.12
N HIS A 172 -10.86 6.24 24.66
CA HIS A 172 -11.07 7.67 24.64
C HIS A 172 -11.60 8.13 23.28
N TYR A 173 -12.92 8.37 23.20
CA TYR A 173 -13.60 8.90 22.03
C TYR A 173 -14.63 9.98 22.44
N SER A 174 -14.95 10.91 21.53
CA SER A 174 -15.92 11.97 21.78
C SER A 174 -16.72 12.30 20.52
N ILE A 175 -18.05 12.27 20.63
CA ILE A 175 -18.94 12.70 19.54
C ILE A 175 -19.00 14.23 19.55
N PRO A 176 -18.59 14.93 18.48
CA PRO A 176 -18.63 16.40 18.43
C PRO A 176 -20.05 16.97 18.56
N ASP A 177 -20.19 18.13 19.22
CA ASP A 177 -21.49 18.74 19.52
C ASP A 177 -22.30 19.14 18.26
N TYR A 178 -21.63 19.34 17.13
CA TYR A 178 -22.28 19.63 15.86
C TYR A 178 -22.98 18.40 15.24
N VAL A 179 -22.67 17.18 15.70
CA VAL A 179 -23.27 15.94 15.20
C VAL A 179 -24.47 15.56 16.08
N ARG A 180 -25.67 15.58 15.50
CA ARG A 180 -26.89 15.14 16.19
C ARG A 180 -27.01 13.61 16.15
N VAL A 181 -26.75 12.97 17.28
CA VAL A 181 -26.88 11.52 17.47
C VAL A 181 -27.98 11.24 18.50
N SER A 182 -28.85 10.25 18.25
CA SER A 182 -29.92 9.89 19.19
C SER A 182 -29.37 9.33 20.50
N LYS A 183 -30.14 9.43 21.59
CA LYS A 183 -29.72 8.93 22.91
C LYS A 183 -29.47 7.42 22.87
N GLU A 184 -30.32 6.69 22.14
CA GLU A 184 -30.26 5.24 21.97
C GLU A 184 -29.02 4.83 21.16
N CYS A 185 -28.65 5.60 20.14
CA CYS A 185 -27.45 5.36 19.35
C CYS A 185 -26.17 5.58 20.19
N ARG A 186 -26.14 6.66 20.99
CA ARG A 186 -25.04 6.93 21.92
C ARG A 186 -24.90 5.84 22.97
N HIS A 187 -26.04 5.34 23.47
CA HIS A 187 -26.07 4.20 24.39
C HIS A 187 -25.49 2.94 23.75
N LEU A 188 -25.91 2.61 22.52
CA LEU A 188 -25.36 1.46 21.79
C LEU A 188 -23.84 1.58 21.59
N LEU A 189 -23.34 2.74 21.17
CA LEU A 189 -21.89 2.96 21.02
C LEU A 189 -21.13 2.79 22.34
N SER A 190 -21.71 3.21 23.47
CA SER A 190 -21.09 3.01 24.79
C SER A 190 -21.02 1.55 25.22
N LEU A 191 -21.93 0.70 24.75
CA LEU A 191 -21.93 -0.74 25.00
C LEU A 191 -20.99 -1.49 24.05
N ILE A 192 -20.74 -0.96 22.85
CA ILE A 192 -19.80 -1.52 21.87
C ILE A 192 -18.35 -1.15 22.20
N PHE A 193 -18.08 0.11 22.54
CA PHE A 193 -16.74 0.57 22.90
C PHE A 193 -16.42 0.26 24.37
N VAL A 194 -16.29 -1.03 24.66
CA VAL A 194 -15.85 -1.55 25.96
C VAL A 194 -14.54 -2.31 25.77
N ALA A 195 -13.50 -1.94 26.53
CA ALA A 195 -12.17 -2.52 26.40
C ALA A 195 -12.13 -4.01 26.78
N ASN A 196 -12.88 -4.41 27.81
CA ASN A 196 -12.98 -5.81 28.20
C ASN A 196 -13.96 -6.54 27.26
N PRO A 197 -13.51 -7.53 26.47
CA PRO A 197 -14.37 -8.26 25.54
C PRO A 197 -15.52 -9.01 26.23
N GLU A 198 -15.33 -9.49 27.46
CA GLU A 198 -16.38 -10.23 28.20
C GLU A 198 -17.56 -9.35 28.63
N LYS A 199 -17.33 -8.03 28.73
CA LYS A 199 -18.36 -7.04 29.08
C LYS A 199 -18.91 -6.30 27.86
N ARG A 200 -18.37 -6.57 26.67
CA ARG A 200 -18.79 -5.93 25.43
C ARG A 200 -20.09 -6.57 24.96
N ILE A 201 -21.02 -5.75 24.48
CA ILE A 201 -22.29 -6.22 23.93
C ILE A 201 -22.07 -7.21 22.78
N THR A 202 -22.90 -8.25 22.71
CA THR A 202 -22.85 -9.28 21.67
C THR A 202 -23.81 -8.96 20.52
N ILE A 203 -23.62 -9.57 19.34
CA ILE A 203 -24.54 -9.39 18.20
C ILE A 203 -26.01 -9.70 18.55
N PRO A 204 -26.35 -10.81 19.26
CA PRO A 204 -27.72 -11.07 19.66
C PRO A 204 -28.33 -9.97 20.56
N GLU A 205 -27.52 -9.37 21.43
CA GLU A 205 -27.95 -8.26 22.28
C GLU A 205 -28.12 -6.96 21.48
N ILE A 206 -27.24 -6.71 20.50
CA ILE A 206 -27.39 -5.59 19.55
C ILE A 206 -28.72 -5.73 18.78
N LYS A 207 -29.04 -6.93 18.27
CA LYS A 207 -30.30 -7.19 17.56
C LYS A 207 -31.55 -6.88 18.41
N ARG A 208 -31.46 -7.01 19.74
CA ARG A 208 -32.54 -6.66 20.69
C ARG A 208 -32.53 -5.20 21.15
N HIS A 209 -31.49 -4.44 20.82
CA HIS A 209 -31.34 -3.07 21.31
C HIS A 209 -32.37 -2.13 20.65
N PRO A 210 -33.01 -1.20 21.39
CA PRO A 210 -34.07 -0.33 20.86
C PRO A 210 -33.65 0.51 19.64
N TRP A 211 -32.36 0.85 19.54
CA TRP A 211 -31.82 1.54 18.36
C TRP A 211 -31.85 0.67 17.09
N PHE A 212 -31.58 -0.63 17.22
CA PHE A 212 -31.51 -1.56 16.08
C PHE A 212 -32.89 -1.90 15.53
N LEU A 213 -33.89 -2.02 16.41
CA LEU A 213 -35.28 -2.33 16.04
C LEU A 213 -36.03 -1.14 15.41
N LYS A 214 -35.47 0.08 15.48
CA LYS A 214 -36.15 1.29 15.03
C LYS A 214 -36.04 1.45 13.51
N ASN A 215 -37.18 1.45 12.82
CA ASN A 215 -37.28 1.50 11.35
C ASN A 215 -36.56 0.33 10.65
N LEU A 216 -36.47 -0.82 11.32
CA LEU A 216 -35.98 -2.03 10.67
C LEU A 216 -36.97 -2.41 9.56
N PRO A 217 -36.52 -2.59 8.30
CA PRO A 217 -37.39 -3.04 7.21
C PRO A 217 -38.11 -4.34 7.59
N VAL A 218 -39.36 -4.47 7.18
CA VAL A 218 -40.22 -5.62 7.54
C VAL A 218 -39.61 -6.93 7.07
N GLU A 219 -38.87 -6.88 5.97
CA GLU A 219 -38.14 -8.00 5.38
C GLU A 219 -37.02 -8.55 6.29
N LEU A 220 -36.58 -7.76 7.29
CA LEU A 220 -35.52 -8.11 8.23
C LEU A 220 -36.04 -8.43 9.64
N THR A 221 -37.33 -8.22 9.91
CA THR A 221 -37.95 -8.50 11.22
C THR A 221 -38.36 -9.97 11.40
N GLU A 222 -38.52 -10.73 10.31
CA GLU A 222 -39.00 -12.12 10.32
C GLU A 222 -37.90 -13.13 9.96
N GLU A 223 -36.85 -13.27 10.78
CA GLU A 223 -35.82 -14.33 10.63
C GLU A 223 -36.10 -15.61 11.45
N GLU A 224 -37.23 -15.72 12.14
CA GLU A 224 -37.61 -16.95 12.85
C GLU A 224 -39.01 -17.42 12.42
N GLY A 225 -39.13 -18.02 11.23
CA GLY A 225 -40.29 -18.89 10.94
C GLY A 225 -40.79 -19.01 9.50
N GLY A 226 -40.31 -18.23 8.53
CA GLY A 226 -40.84 -18.28 7.17
C GLY A 226 -39.73 -18.32 6.15
N SER A 227 -39.55 -19.47 5.48
CA SER A 227 -38.92 -19.51 4.16
C SER A 227 -39.70 -18.55 3.25
N LEU A 228 -39.19 -17.34 3.05
CA LEU A 228 -39.66 -16.46 1.99
C LEU A 228 -39.40 -17.20 0.67
N GLN A 229 -40.45 -17.87 0.18
CA GLN A 229 -40.54 -18.32 -1.20
C GLN A 229 -40.60 -17.06 -2.07
N ILE A 230 -39.43 -16.48 -2.33
CA ILE A 230 -39.23 -15.68 -3.52
C ILE A 230 -39.07 -16.73 -4.63
N ASP A 231 -39.98 -16.72 -5.60
CA ASP A 231 -40.07 -17.69 -6.70
C ASP A 231 -38.70 -18.13 -7.24
N ASP A 232 -38.20 -19.26 -6.74
CA ASP A 232 -36.93 -19.92 -7.10
C ASP A 232 -37.07 -20.65 -8.46
N ALA A 233 -37.61 -19.96 -9.46
CA ALA A 233 -37.74 -20.47 -10.81
C ALA A 233 -36.75 -19.76 -11.74
N LYS A 234 -35.52 -20.32 -11.78
CA LYS A 234 -34.37 -20.03 -12.68
C LYS A 234 -33.24 -19.19 -12.09
N GLU A 235 -32.45 -19.77 -11.19
CA GLU A 235 -31.02 -19.42 -11.12
C GLU A 235 -30.23 -20.63 -10.58
N GLU A 236 -29.61 -21.39 -11.48
CA GLU A 236 -28.68 -22.47 -11.12
C GLU A 236 -27.42 -21.84 -10.51
N SER A 237 -27.43 -21.61 -9.20
CA SER A 237 -26.20 -21.30 -8.48
C SER A 237 -25.23 -22.47 -8.66
N GLN A 238 -24.02 -22.17 -9.09
CA GLN A 238 -22.99 -23.15 -9.40
C GLN A 238 -22.78 -24.13 -8.23
N ARG A 239 -22.65 -25.44 -8.55
CA ARG A 239 -22.52 -26.49 -7.54
C ARG A 239 -21.21 -26.33 -6.75
N ILE A 240 -21.23 -26.64 -5.46
CA ILE A 240 -20.07 -26.50 -4.57
C ILE A 240 -18.88 -27.33 -5.07
N GLU A 241 -19.15 -28.53 -5.56
CA GLU A 241 -18.14 -29.43 -6.13
C GLU A 241 -17.44 -28.81 -7.35
N GLU A 242 -18.22 -28.16 -8.23
CA GLU A 242 -17.72 -27.50 -9.43
C GLU A 242 -16.84 -26.28 -9.06
N ILE A 243 -17.29 -25.48 -8.10
CA ILE A 243 -16.50 -24.34 -7.58
C ILE A 243 -15.18 -24.85 -6.96
N SER A 244 -15.25 -25.92 -6.17
CA SER A 244 -14.08 -26.51 -5.52
C SER A 244 -13.08 -27.06 -6.54
N ALA A 245 -13.58 -27.74 -7.59
CA ALA A 245 -12.76 -28.25 -8.69
C ALA A 245 -12.07 -27.12 -9.47
N MET A 246 -12.79 -26.04 -9.78
CA MET A 246 -12.19 -24.86 -10.45
C MET A 246 -11.13 -24.19 -9.58
N ILE A 247 -11.35 -24.06 -8.27
CA ILE A 247 -10.36 -23.49 -7.35
C ILE A 247 -9.12 -24.38 -7.30
N GLN A 248 -9.29 -25.71 -7.21
CA GLN A 248 -8.19 -26.67 -7.22
C GLN A 248 -7.39 -26.60 -8.52
N GLU A 249 -8.06 -26.49 -9.67
CA GLU A 249 -7.42 -26.34 -10.97
C GLU A 249 -6.71 -24.97 -11.09
N ALA A 250 -7.28 -23.92 -10.50
CA ALA A 250 -6.67 -22.59 -10.51
C ALA A 250 -5.39 -22.51 -9.66
N ARG A 251 -5.16 -23.43 -8.70
CA ARG A 251 -3.88 -23.53 -7.96
C ARG A 251 -2.70 -23.89 -8.86
N LYS A 252 -2.95 -24.52 -10.01
CA LYS A 252 -1.91 -24.80 -11.01
C LYS A 252 -1.56 -23.51 -11.78
N PRO A 253 -0.27 -23.19 -11.98
CA PRO A 253 0.15 -22.04 -12.78
C PRO A 253 -0.31 -22.21 -14.24
N ALA A 254 -0.59 -21.10 -14.92
CA ALA A 254 -1.05 -21.10 -16.31
C ALA A 254 -0.01 -21.73 -17.27
N GLU A 255 -0.44 -22.61 -18.16
CA GLU A 255 0.41 -23.15 -19.24
C GLU A 255 0.82 -22.03 -20.20
N GLY A 256 2.14 -21.83 -20.36
CA GLY A 256 2.69 -20.72 -21.13
C GLY A 256 2.57 -20.90 -22.64
N HIS A 257 1.92 -19.96 -23.32
CA HIS A 257 2.17 -19.71 -24.74
C HIS A 257 3.59 -19.14 -24.89
N ARG A 258 4.52 -19.98 -25.36
CA ARG A 258 5.90 -19.59 -25.70
C ARG A 258 5.89 -18.90 -27.08
N ILE A 259 6.42 -17.68 -27.15
CA ILE A 259 7.01 -17.15 -28.39
C ILE A 259 8.48 -16.86 -28.12
N GLY A 260 9.32 -17.77 -28.63
CA GLY A 260 10.70 -17.62 -29.12
C GLY A 260 11.72 -16.80 -28.34
N GLY A 261 12.66 -17.50 -27.68
CA GLY A 261 13.94 -16.95 -27.24
C GLY A 261 14.59 -17.80 -26.15
N GLU A 262 15.43 -18.75 -26.57
CA GLU A 262 16.17 -19.71 -25.75
C GLU A 262 16.88 -19.10 -24.54
N VAL A 263 16.63 -19.64 -23.33
CA VAL A 263 17.66 -19.93 -22.32
C VAL A 263 17.19 -21.15 -21.50
N PHE A 264 18.01 -22.19 -21.53
CA PHE A 264 17.96 -23.39 -20.69
C PHE A 264 18.12 -23.08 -19.19
N GLY A 265 17.53 -23.91 -18.33
CA GLY A 265 17.97 -24.07 -16.94
C GLY A 265 16.90 -23.82 -15.90
N GLY A 266 16.12 -24.87 -15.59
CA GLY A 266 15.33 -24.93 -14.36
C GLY A 266 16.25 -24.97 -13.14
N SER A 267 15.83 -24.34 -12.05
CA SER A 267 16.35 -24.63 -10.72
C SER A 267 15.17 -25.05 -9.85
N MET A 268 15.12 -26.36 -9.59
CA MET A 268 14.45 -26.94 -8.43
C MET A 268 15.05 -26.29 -7.17
N ASP A 269 14.17 -25.93 -6.23
CA ASP A 269 14.54 -25.52 -4.88
C ASP A 269 15.18 -26.72 -4.14
N PRO A 270 16.43 -26.65 -3.65
CA PRO A 270 17.05 -27.68 -2.82
C PRO A 270 17.25 -27.11 -1.42
N ASP A 271 16.19 -27.00 -0.62
CA ASP A 271 16.29 -26.57 0.79
C ASP A 271 15.57 -27.56 1.74
N ASP A 272 15.23 -28.77 1.29
CA ASP A 272 14.66 -29.86 2.13
C ASP A 272 15.45 -31.18 2.01
N ILE A 273 16.78 -31.15 2.19
CA ILE A 273 17.56 -32.36 2.48
C ILE A 273 18.55 -32.04 3.61
N ASP A 274 18.20 -32.46 4.82
CA ASP A 274 19.18 -32.81 5.85
C ASP A 274 19.91 -34.06 5.34
N ALA A 275 21.17 -33.91 4.92
CA ALA A 275 22.08 -35.03 4.71
C ALA A 275 23.51 -34.55 4.98
N ASP A 276 24.04 -35.00 6.11
CA ASP A 276 25.48 -35.12 6.32
C ASP A 276 26.05 -35.97 5.18
N ALA A 277 26.85 -35.34 4.33
CA ALA A 277 27.73 -36.03 3.37
C ALA A 277 28.96 -35.16 3.14
N ASP A 278 30.09 -35.62 3.65
CA ASP A 278 31.42 -35.14 3.31
C ASP A 278 31.57 -35.16 1.78
N ILE A 279 31.66 -33.97 1.17
CA ILE A 279 32.03 -33.80 -0.24
C ILE A 279 33.47 -33.30 -0.26
N ASP A 280 34.29 -34.17 -0.82
CA ASP A 280 35.73 -34.09 -1.02
C ASP A 280 36.17 -32.78 -1.71
N ASP A 281 37.26 -32.23 -1.17
CA ASP A 281 37.91 -31.00 -1.61
C ASP A 281 38.47 -31.15 -3.03
N SER A 282 37.95 -30.37 -3.98
CA SER A 282 38.67 -30.08 -5.23
C SER A 282 39.09 -28.62 -5.24
N GLU A 283 40.39 -28.42 -5.03
CA GLU A 283 41.14 -27.17 -4.92
C GLU A 283 40.81 -26.14 -6.02
N THR A 284 40.31 -24.98 -5.60
CA THR A 284 40.60 -23.71 -6.26
C THR A 284 40.87 -22.69 -5.15
N SER A 285 41.98 -22.91 -4.46
CA SER A 285 42.36 -22.39 -3.14
C SER A 285 43.07 -21.02 -3.18
N GLY A 286 42.62 -20.10 -4.03
CA GLY A 286 43.14 -18.74 -4.07
C GLY A 286 42.32 -17.79 -3.21
N ASP A 287 42.96 -17.08 -2.29
CA ASP A 287 42.36 -15.92 -1.61
C ASP A 287 42.51 -14.69 -2.50
N PHE A 288 41.39 -13.98 -2.73
CA PHE A 288 41.36 -12.88 -3.69
C PHE A 288 41.08 -11.52 -3.07
N PHE A 289 41.79 -10.50 -3.52
CA PHE A 289 41.45 -9.11 -3.26
C PHE A 289 40.82 -8.44 -4.46
N ASN A 290 39.61 -7.92 -4.26
CA ASN A 290 38.97 -7.04 -5.22
C ASN A 290 39.18 -5.59 -4.78
N ILE A 291 40.11 -4.90 -5.44
CA ILE A 291 40.48 -3.53 -5.11
C ILE A 291 39.74 -2.58 -6.05
N ALA A 292 39.12 -1.55 -5.49
CA ALA A 292 38.46 -0.49 -6.24
C ALA A 292 39.10 0.87 -5.96
N ASN A 293 39.25 1.67 -7.02
CA ASN A 293 39.65 3.07 -6.94
C ASN A 293 38.46 3.99 -7.29
N PRO A 294 37.85 4.67 -6.30
CA PRO A 294 36.69 5.54 -6.55
C PRO A 294 36.99 6.75 -7.45
N THR A 295 38.25 7.20 -7.49
CA THR A 295 38.67 8.38 -8.28
C THR A 295 38.63 8.08 -9.77
N THR A 296 39.23 6.96 -10.18
CA THR A 296 39.26 6.52 -11.59
C THR A 296 38.00 5.74 -11.98
N GLY A 297 37.27 5.18 -11.00
CA GLY A 297 36.11 4.32 -11.22
C GLY A 297 36.47 2.92 -11.74
N CYS A 298 37.74 2.53 -11.62
CA CYS A 298 38.28 1.24 -12.01
C CYS A 298 38.32 0.26 -10.81
N GLN A 299 38.29 -1.03 -11.12
CA GLN A 299 38.40 -2.12 -10.16
C GLN A 299 39.24 -3.25 -10.76
N LYS A 300 40.05 -3.91 -9.94
CA LYS A 300 40.90 -5.03 -10.37
C LYS A 300 40.90 -6.11 -9.28
N LYS A 301 40.81 -7.36 -9.72
CA LYS A 301 40.98 -8.54 -8.88
C LYS A 301 42.46 -8.91 -8.87
N LEU A 302 43.00 -9.17 -7.70
CA LEU A 302 44.36 -9.66 -7.46
C LEU A 302 44.25 -10.97 -6.69
N GLU A 303 45.10 -11.91 -7.06
CA GLU A 303 45.27 -13.18 -6.38
C GLU A 303 46.48 -13.06 -5.45
N ILE A 304 46.36 -13.60 -4.24
CA ILE A 304 47.42 -13.57 -3.25
C ILE A 304 47.60 -14.97 -2.69
N ASP A 305 48.78 -15.53 -2.96
CA ASP A 305 49.15 -16.88 -2.53
C ASP A 305 49.97 -16.87 -1.22
N ASP A 306 50.39 -15.69 -0.75
CA ASP A 306 51.24 -15.54 0.44
C ASP A 306 50.42 -15.19 1.69
N ASP A 307 50.25 -16.18 2.56
CA ASP A 307 49.59 -16.06 3.87
C ASP A 307 50.16 -14.92 4.75
N GLN A 308 51.44 -14.56 4.61
CA GLN A 308 52.02 -13.47 5.40
C GLN A 308 51.42 -12.12 5.05
N LYS A 309 51.09 -11.90 3.77
CA LYS A 309 50.44 -10.67 3.29
C LYS A 309 48.99 -10.57 3.80
N LEU A 310 48.31 -11.70 3.94
CA LEU A 310 46.93 -11.79 4.43
C LEU A 310 46.82 -11.49 5.93
N ARG A 311 47.85 -11.82 6.73
CA ARG A 311 47.87 -11.58 8.19
C ARG A 311 47.64 -10.13 8.58
N ALA A 312 48.05 -9.17 7.75
CA ALA A 312 47.82 -7.74 8.02
C ALA A 312 46.32 -7.37 8.05
N PHE A 313 45.47 -8.18 7.43
CA PHE A 313 44.03 -7.98 7.33
C PHE A 313 43.23 -8.80 8.35
N PHE A 314 43.79 -9.86 8.92
CA PHE A 314 43.12 -10.66 9.94
C PHE A 314 42.81 -9.86 11.20
N ASP A 315 41.71 -10.21 11.86
CA ASP A 315 41.14 -9.54 13.04
C ASP A 315 40.76 -8.05 12.84
N LYS A 316 40.94 -7.52 11.63
CA LYS A 316 40.41 -6.23 11.24
C LYS A 316 38.92 -6.31 10.98
N ARG A 317 38.24 -5.19 11.20
CA ARG A 317 36.80 -5.04 10.98
C ARG A 317 36.53 -4.28 9.69
N ILE A 318 35.36 -4.53 9.09
CA ILE A 318 34.83 -3.66 8.02
C ILE A 318 34.93 -2.18 8.44
N SER A 319 35.30 -1.35 7.48
CA SER A 319 35.54 0.08 7.57
C SER A 319 36.83 0.50 8.28
N GLN A 320 37.67 -0.44 8.72
CA GLN A 320 39.02 -0.12 9.17
C GLN A 320 39.96 0.12 7.99
N GLU A 321 40.95 0.97 8.22
CA GLU A 321 42.03 1.28 7.29
C GLU A 321 43.23 0.37 7.58
N VAL A 322 43.84 -0.12 6.51
CA VAL A 322 45.00 -1.02 6.54
C VAL A 322 46.06 -0.45 5.59
N SER A 323 47.31 -0.45 6.03
CA SER A 323 48.42 -0.03 5.18
C SER A 323 48.61 -1.03 4.04
N GLY A 324 48.78 -0.51 2.82
CA GLY A 324 49.10 -1.29 1.64
C GLY A 324 50.52 -1.84 1.64
N ASP A 325 51.42 -1.30 2.46
CA ASP A 325 52.83 -1.71 2.50
C ASP A 325 53.00 -3.22 2.78
N ALA A 326 52.05 -3.82 3.52
CA ALA A 326 52.07 -5.24 3.84
C ALA A 326 51.73 -6.17 2.65
N LEU A 327 51.19 -5.63 1.55
CA LEU A 327 50.82 -6.41 0.36
C LEU A 327 51.98 -6.59 -0.62
N GLY A 328 52.95 -5.70 -0.59
CA GLY A 328 54.07 -5.67 -1.53
C GLY A 328 54.58 -4.25 -1.78
N GLU A 329 55.76 -4.14 -2.41
CA GLU A 329 56.39 -2.86 -2.75
C GLU A 329 55.53 -2.04 -3.75
N GLU A 330 54.76 -2.71 -4.60
CA GLU A 330 53.84 -2.06 -5.54
C GLU A 330 52.70 -1.32 -4.83
N PHE A 331 52.38 -1.70 -3.59
CA PHE A 331 51.35 -1.09 -2.76
C PHE A 331 51.90 -0.11 -1.71
N LYS A 332 53.17 0.26 -1.83
CA LYS A 332 53.82 1.17 -0.89
C LYS A 332 53.13 2.54 -0.83
N GLY A 333 52.81 2.98 0.39
CA GLY A 333 52.13 4.24 0.68
C GLY A 333 50.62 4.22 0.41
N TYR A 334 50.05 3.13 -0.08
CA TYR A 334 48.60 2.99 -0.25
C TYR A 334 47.91 2.81 1.09
N VAL A 335 46.71 3.37 1.21
CA VAL A 335 45.82 3.08 2.35
C VAL A 335 44.54 2.48 1.82
N PHE A 336 44.26 1.27 2.27
CA PHE A 336 43.07 0.52 1.90
C PHE A 336 42.05 0.55 3.03
N LYS A 337 40.79 0.72 2.67
CA LYS A 337 39.66 0.54 3.57
C LYS A 337 38.95 -0.76 3.24
N ILE A 338 38.79 -1.61 4.24
CA ILE A 338 38.03 -2.85 4.10
C ILE A 338 36.56 -2.51 3.96
N MET A 339 35.95 -2.77 2.79
CA MET A 339 34.53 -2.47 2.56
C MET A 339 33.62 -3.67 2.79
N GLY A 340 34.17 -4.88 2.80
CA GLY A 340 33.45 -6.13 3.01
C GLY A 340 34.15 -7.27 2.32
N GLY A 341 33.42 -8.34 2.05
CA GLY A 341 33.97 -9.56 1.46
C GLY A 341 32.89 -10.64 1.38
N CYS A 342 33.25 -11.76 0.80
CA CYS A 342 32.44 -12.97 0.78
C CYS A 342 33.29 -14.14 1.30
N ASP A 343 32.65 -15.05 2.02
CA ASP A 343 33.30 -16.31 2.39
C ASP A 343 33.37 -17.31 1.25
N LYS A 344 34.03 -18.45 1.48
CA LYS A 344 34.22 -19.52 0.50
C LYS A 344 32.91 -20.09 -0.08
N GLN A 345 31.78 -19.98 0.63
CA GLN A 345 30.46 -20.37 0.10
C GLN A 345 29.65 -19.18 -0.43
N GLY A 346 30.26 -18.00 -0.52
CA GLY A 346 29.67 -16.81 -1.10
C GLY A 346 28.78 -15.99 -0.15
N PHE A 347 28.74 -16.27 1.16
CA PHE A 347 27.95 -15.42 2.06
C PHE A 347 28.69 -14.08 2.33
N PRO A 348 28.00 -12.94 2.16
CA PRO A 348 28.63 -11.64 2.29
C PRO A 348 28.78 -11.22 3.75
N MET A 349 29.87 -10.51 4.04
CA MET A 349 30.11 -9.88 5.34
C MET A 349 29.11 -8.75 5.61
N LYS A 350 28.63 -8.65 6.85
CA LYS A 350 27.69 -7.61 7.30
C LYS A 350 28.30 -6.72 8.37
N GLN A 351 28.42 -5.43 8.09
CA GLN A 351 28.89 -4.44 9.08
C GLN A 351 28.01 -4.45 10.34
N GLY A 352 28.64 -4.41 11.51
CA GLY A 352 27.99 -4.39 12.82
C GLY A 352 27.77 -5.77 13.44
N VAL A 353 28.02 -6.86 12.71
CA VAL A 353 27.98 -8.23 13.26
C VAL A 353 29.39 -8.60 13.74
N LEU A 354 29.66 -8.46 15.03
CA LEU A 354 31.00 -8.55 15.63
C LEU A 354 31.47 -10.00 15.83
N THR A 355 31.44 -10.82 14.78
CA THR A 355 31.90 -12.22 14.83
C THR A 355 32.87 -12.50 13.68
N PRO A 356 33.86 -13.39 13.88
CA PRO A 356 34.69 -13.94 12.81
C PRO A 356 34.03 -15.15 12.14
N GLY A 357 32.87 -15.62 12.60
CA GLY A 357 32.10 -16.66 11.92
C GLY A 357 30.86 -16.12 11.19
N ARG A 358 30.03 -17.05 10.71
CA ARG A 358 28.69 -16.76 10.20
C ARG A 358 27.65 -16.73 11.32
N VAL A 359 26.61 -15.92 11.12
CA VAL A 359 25.46 -15.82 12.02
C VAL A 359 24.18 -15.79 11.20
N ARG A 360 23.12 -16.45 11.67
CA ARG A 360 21.79 -16.37 11.04
C ARG A 360 21.03 -15.16 11.58
N LEU A 361 20.79 -14.17 10.73
CA LEU A 361 20.06 -12.95 11.07
C LEU A 361 18.74 -12.86 10.31
N LEU A 362 17.75 -12.24 10.94
CA LEU A 362 16.50 -11.87 10.28
C LEU A 362 16.70 -10.54 9.54
N LEU A 363 16.84 -10.61 8.21
CA LEU A 363 17.07 -9.44 7.35
C LEU A 363 15.75 -8.91 6.79
N TYR A 364 15.70 -7.60 6.54
CA TYR A 364 14.56 -6.93 5.92
C TYR A 364 14.97 -6.15 4.66
N ARG A 365 14.00 -5.84 3.81
CA ARG A 365 14.23 -5.16 2.53
C ARG A 365 15.03 -3.86 2.69
N GLY A 366 16.07 -3.71 1.87
CA GLY A 366 16.95 -2.52 1.89
C GLY A 366 18.11 -2.63 2.87
N THR A 367 18.22 -3.72 3.65
CA THR A 367 19.44 -3.98 4.43
C THR A 367 20.54 -4.62 3.58
N PRO A 368 21.82 -4.37 3.93
CA PRO A 368 22.95 -5.10 3.35
C PRO A 368 22.77 -6.61 3.53
N CYS A 369 23.26 -7.38 2.55
CA CYS A 369 23.13 -8.84 2.45
C CYS A 369 21.71 -9.35 2.11
N PHE A 370 20.75 -8.43 1.90
CA PHE A 370 19.41 -8.74 1.42
C PHE A 370 19.00 -7.73 0.33
N ARG A 371 19.54 -7.95 -0.88
CA ARG A 371 19.23 -7.16 -2.08
C ARG A 371 18.21 -7.92 -2.94
N GLY A 372 17.22 -7.19 -3.42
CA GLY A 372 16.06 -7.71 -4.14
C GLY A 372 14.77 -7.14 -3.58
N TYR A 373 13.74 -7.03 -4.41
CA TYR A 373 12.38 -6.98 -3.90
C TYR A 373 12.14 -8.40 -3.41
N GLY A 374 12.04 -8.63 -2.10
CA GLY A 374 11.41 -9.86 -1.62
C GLY A 374 10.11 -10.08 -2.41
N ARG A 375 9.64 -11.32 -2.52
CA ARG A 375 8.40 -11.60 -3.28
C ARG A 375 7.25 -10.74 -2.76
N ARG A 376 7.32 -10.30 -1.49
CA ARG A 376 6.33 -9.44 -0.84
C ARG A 376 6.97 -8.20 -0.21
N ASN A 377 6.21 -7.10 -0.16
CA ASN A 377 6.59 -5.93 0.64
C ASN A 377 6.49 -6.27 2.13
N GLY A 378 7.46 -5.81 2.93
CA GLY A 378 7.52 -6.11 4.37
C GLY A 378 8.10 -7.48 4.71
N GLU A 379 8.47 -8.28 3.71
CA GLU A 379 9.13 -9.58 3.90
C GLU A 379 10.41 -9.43 4.73
N ARG A 380 10.55 -10.33 5.70
CA ARG A 380 11.78 -10.55 6.45
C ARG A 380 12.22 -11.99 6.21
N ARG A 381 13.51 -12.20 5.93
CA ARG A 381 14.05 -13.54 5.67
C ARG A 381 15.21 -13.81 6.60
N ARG A 382 15.19 -14.97 7.26
CA ARG A 382 16.32 -15.43 8.06
C ARG A 382 17.40 -15.94 7.10
N LYS A 383 18.58 -15.33 7.13
CA LYS A 383 19.71 -15.67 6.26
C LYS A 383 20.99 -15.76 7.07
N SER A 384 21.84 -16.71 6.70
CA SER A 384 23.23 -16.75 7.14
C SER A 384 23.97 -15.56 6.52
N VAL A 385 24.67 -14.81 7.36
CA VAL A 385 25.55 -13.72 6.93
C VAL A 385 26.89 -13.87 7.63
N ARG A 386 27.95 -13.47 6.95
CA ARG A 386 29.28 -13.48 7.53
C ARG A 386 29.45 -12.25 8.45
N GLY A 387 30.09 -12.44 9.59
CA GLY A 387 30.41 -11.33 10.49
C GLY A 387 31.41 -10.34 9.88
N CYS A 388 31.63 -9.21 10.55
CA CYS A 388 32.45 -8.12 10.02
C CYS A 388 33.95 -8.24 10.33
N ILE A 389 34.36 -9.22 11.14
CA ILE A 389 35.77 -9.49 11.46
C ILE A 389 36.33 -10.41 10.37
N VAL A 390 37.46 -10.01 9.80
CA VAL A 390 38.18 -10.73 8.75
C VAL A 390 38.91 -11.93 9.35
N SER A 391 38.76 -13.10 8.74
CA SER A 391 39.51 -14.33 9.06
C SER A 391 39.76 -15.15 7.78
N GLN A 392 40.47 -16.26 7.93
CA GLN A 392 40.96 -17.15 6.85
C GLN A 392 39.85 -17.88 6.05
N ASP A 393 38.61 -17.85 6.53
CA ASP A 393 37.45 -18.46 5.87
C ASP A 393 36.86 -17.59 4.75
N LEU A 394 37.43 -16.41 4.52
CA LEU A 394 37.07 -15.52 3.43
C LEU A 394 37.67 -16.00 2.12
N SER A 395 36.92 -15.95 1.02
CA SER A 395 37.46 -16.20 -0.32
C SER A 395 37.80 -14.90 -1.04
N VAL A 396 37.03 -13.83 -0.78
CA VAL A 396 37.24 -12.54 -1.41
C VAL A 396 37.12 -11.42 -0.39
N LEU A 397 38.12 -10.54 -0.32
CA LEU A 397 38.03 -9.27 0.40
C LEU A 397 37.87 -8.11 -0.59
N ASN A 398 36.89 -7.24 -0.34
CA ASN A 398 36.65 -6.03 -1.12
C ASN A 398 37.33 -4.84 -0.43
N LEU A 399 38.33 -4.27 -1.09
CA LEU A 399 39.13 -3.15 -0.62
C LEU A 399 38.84 -1.90 -1.46
N VAL A 400 38.84 -0.74 -0.82
CA VAL A 400 38.73 0.56 -1.48
C VAL A 400 39.95 1.41 -1.15
N ILE A 401 40.59 1.98 -2.17
CA ILE A 401 41.69 2.93 -1.98
C ILE A 401 41.14 4.23 -1.38
N VAL A 402 41.66 4.60 -0.21
CA VAL A 402 41.40 5.89 0.44
C VAL A 402 42.49 6.89 0.06
N LYS A 403 43.75 6.46 0.10
CA LYS A 403 44.92 7.25 -0.27
C LYS A 403 45.73 6.50 -1.33
N LYS A 404 46.00 7.17 -2.45
CA LYS A 404 46.92 6.67 -3.49
C LYS A 404 48.35 6.65 -2.92
N GLY A 405 49.06 5.55 -3.11
CA GLY A 405 50.46 5.43 -2.74
C GLY A 405 51.41 6.04 -3.77
N GLU A 406 52.68 5.65 -3.67
CA GLU A 406 53.78 6.21 -4.48
C GLU A 406 53.74 5.68 -5.92
N ASN A 407 53.52 4.38 -6.08
CA ASN A 407 53.56 3.69 -7.37
C ASN A 407 52.19 3.65 -8.05
N ASP A 408 52.15 3.63 -9.38
CA ASP A 408 50.91 3.43 -10.13
C ASP A 408 50.58 1.94 -10.31
N LEU A 409 49.31 1.59 -10.10
CA LEU A 409 48.79 0.24 -10.23
C LEU A 409 48.13 0.03 -11.60
N PRO A 410 48.65 -0.90 -12.42
CA PRO A 410 48.18 -1.08 -13.80
C PRO A 410 46.74 -1.56 -13.84
N GLY A 411 45.91 -0.83 -14.59
CA GLY A 411 44.47 -1.08 -14.72
C GLY A 411 43.61 -0.58 -13.54
N LEU A 412 44.21 0.12 -12.56
CA LEU A 412 43.51 0.64 -11.39
C LEU A 412 43.68 2.15 -11.23
N THR A 413 44.91 2.65 -11.19
CA THR A 413 45.22 4.10 -11.09
C THR A 413 45.60 4.71 -12.43
N ASP A 414 46.10 3.89 -13.36
CA ASP A 414 46.59 4.31 -14.67
C ASP A 414 45.46 4.68 -15.65
N VAL A 415 44.34 3.93 -15.61
CA VAL A 415 43.21 4.13 -16.53
C VAL A 415 42.06 4.85 -15.82
N GLU A 416 41.56 5.93 -16.41
CA GLU A 416 40.36 6.61 -15.97
C GLU A 416 39.12 6.16 -16.74
N LYS A 417 38.09 5.68 -16.03
CA LYS A 417 36.83 5.28 -16.63
C LYS A 417 35.90 6.49 -16.77
N PRO A 418 35.48 6.87 -17.98
CA PRO A 418 34.61 8.03 -18.17
C PRO A 418 33.23 7.80 -17.51
N ARG A 419 32.66 8.88 -16.97
CA ARG A 419 31.36 8.83 -16.30
C ARG A 419 30.25 8.46 -17.28
N MET A 420 29.58 7.34 -17.03
CA MET A 420 28.54 6.81 -17.93
C MET A 420 27.30 7.72 -18.07
N ARG A 421 26.96 8.49 -17.03
CA ARG A 421 25.75 9.34 -17.00
C ARG A 421 26.03 10.67 -16.31
N GLY A 422 25.63 11.76 -16.94
CA GLY A 422 25.58 13.07 -16.31
C GLY A 422 24.31 13.30 -15.47
N PRO A 423 24.25 14.41 -14.72
CA PRO A 423 23.09 14.79 -13.92
C PRO A 423 21.85 15.05 -14.79
N LYS A 424 20.68 14.59 -14.34
CA LYS A 424 19.38 14.81 -15.02
C LYS A 424 18.55 15.96 -14.44
N ARG A 425 18.76 16.31 -13.17
CA ARG A 425 18.00 17.34 -12.45
C ARG A 425 18.63 18.70 -12.67
N ALA A 426 17.84 19.72 -13.01
CA ALA A 426 18.32 21.08 -13.30
C ALA A 426 19.28 21.63 -12.22
N SER A 427 18.94 21.49 -10.94
CA SER A 427 19.80 21.94 -9.84
C SER A 427 21.15 21.21 -9.76
N LYS A 428 21.21 19.93 -10.12
CA LYS A 428 22.48 19.16 -10.13
C LYS A 428 23.35 19.51 -11.33
N ILE A 429 22.73 19.87 -12.46
CA ILE A 429 23.44 20.36 -13.65
C ILE A 429 24.10 21.70 -13.31
N ARG A 430 23.38 22.62 -12.65
CA ARG A 430 23.95 23.91 -12.22
C ARG A 430 25.14 23.75 -11.31
N LYS A 431 25.07 22.85 -10.32
CA LYS A 431 26.20 22.53 -9.44
C LYS A 431 27.40 21.94 -10.18
N LEU A 432 27.18 21.13 -11.21
CA LEU A 432 28.28 20.50 -11.94
C LEU A 432 29.06 21.51 -12.80
N PHE A 433 28.35 22.48 -13.40
CA PHE A 433 28.94 23.47 -14.29
C PHE A 433 29.10 24.86 -13.64
N ASN A 434 28.93 24.95 -12.32
CA ASN A 434 28.97 26.20 -11.55
C ASN A 434 28.12 27.33 -12.15
N LEU A 435 26.90 27.00 -12.58
CA LEU A 435 25.97 27.95 -13.21
C LEU A 435 25.09 28.67 -12.20
N SER A 436 24.74 29.91 -12.53
CA SER A 436 23.77 30.72 -11.79
C SER A 436 22.33 30.22 -11.99
N LYS A 437 21.36 30.87 -11.33
CA LYS A 437 19.96 30.47 -11.44
C LYS A 437 19.32 30.98 -12.73
N GLU A 438 19.91 31.98 -13.32
CA GLU A 438 19.49 32.72 -14.50
C GLU A 438 19.92 31.96 -15.76
N ASP A 439 21.03 31.22 -15.67
CA ASP A 439 21.60 30.46 -16.78
C ASP A 439 20.73 29.29 -17.25
N ASP A 440 20.60 29.17 -18.57
CA ASP A 440 19.88 28.06 -19.20
C ASP A 440 20.74 26.78 -19.21
N VAL A 441 20.33 25.84 -18.36
CA VAL A 441 20.96 24.52 -18.23
C VAL A 441 20.87 23.67 -19.50
N ARG A 442 19.95 23.95 -20.43
CA ARG A 442 19.76 23.13 -21.65
C ARG A 442 21.00 23.09 -22.54
N LYS A 443 21.73 24.20 -22.62
CA LYS A 443 22.95 24.32 -23.43
C LYS A 443 24.04 23.36 -22.93
N TYR A 444 24.16 23.23 -21.61
CA TYR A 444 25.18 22.42 -20.94
C TYR A 444 24.83 20.94 -20.86
N VAL A 445 23.57 20.54 -21.05
CA VAL A 445 23.23 19.11 -21.18
C VAL A 445 23.75 18.52 -22.48
N ASN A 446 24.02 19.37 -23.48
CA ASN A 446 24.55 18.93 -24.77
C ASN A 446 26.01 18.50 -24.70
N THR A 447 26.79 18.97 -23.72
CA THR A 447 28.23 18.66 -23.59
C THR A 447 28.51 17.22 -23.17
N TYR A 448 27.56 16.54 -22.52
CA TYR A 448 27.67 15.12 -22.14
C TYR A 448 26.64 14.24 -22.85
N ARG A 449 26.22 14.63 -24.07
CA ARG A 449 25.41 13.75 -24.92
C ARG A 449 26.17 12.47 -25.19
N ARG A 450 25.50 11.34 -25.00
CA ARG A 450 26.05 10.06 -25.39
C ARG A 450 25.83 9.89 -26.89
N THR A 451 26.92 9.91 -27.64
CA THR A 451 26.97 9.41 -29.01
C THR A 451 27.25 7.91 -28.96
N PHE A 452 26.49 7.14 -29.73
CA PHE A 452 26.74 5.71 -29.88
C PHE A 452 26.30 5.28 -31.27
N THR A 453 26.99 4.27 -31.80
CA THR A 453 26.67 3.64 -33.07
C THR A 453 25.64 2.55 -32.82
N THR A 454 24.54 2.55 -33.57
CA THR A 454 23.55 1.47 -33.52
C THR A 454 24.13 0.20 -34.15
N LYS A 455 23.51 -0.96 -33.89
CA LYS A 455 23.86 -2.23 -34.57
C LYS A 455 23.83 -2.11 -36.11
N SER A 456 23.04 -1.18 -36.64
CA SER A 456 22.92 -0.84 -38.05
C SER A 456 23.94 0.21 -38.56
N GLY A 457 24.98 0.52 -37.79
CA GLY A 457 26.05 1.46 -38.21
C GLY A 457 25.70 2.96 -38.12
N LYS A 458 24.47 3.33 -37.75
CA LYS A 458 24.05 4.74 -37.66
C LYS A 458 24.53 5.38 -36.35
N LYS A 459 25.19 6.54 -36.44
CA LYS A 459 25.57 7.35 -35.27
C LYS A 459 24.36 8.11 -34.74
N VAL A 460 23.98 7.86 -33.49
CA VAL A 460 22.85 8.53 -32.83
C VAL A 460 23.33 9.21 -31.55
N SER A 461 22.82 10.42 -31.29
CA SER A 461 23.03 11.11 -30.02
C SER A 461 21.77 11.04 -29.15
N LYS A 462 21.92 10.72 -27.85
CA LYS A 462 20.82 10.73 -26.88
C LYS A 462 21.11 11.73 -25.76
N ALA A 463 20.10 12.55 -25.43
CA ALA A 463 20.13 13.49 -24.33
C ALA A 463 19.05 13.16 -23.28
N PRO A 464 19.34 13.29 -21.98
CA PRO A 464 18.33 13.08 -20.94
C PRO A 464 17.33 14.25 -20.87
N LYS A 465 16.03 13.94 -20.75
CA LYS A 465 15.02 14.97 -20.42
C LYS A 465 15.31 15.58 -19.05
N ILE A 466 15.57 16.88 -19.02
CA ILE A 466 15.90 17.62 -17.79
C ILE A 466 14.69 17.62 -16.85
N GLN A 467 14.89 17.14 -15.63
CA GLN A 467 13.86 17.16 -14.59
C GLN A 467 13.94 18.44 -13.77
N ARG A 468 12.77 18.89 -13.29
CA ARG A 468 12.62 20.08 -12.42
C ARG A 468 13.09 21.39 -13.08
N LEU A 469 13.16 21.44 -14.41
CA LEU A 469 13.32 22.70 -15.13
C LEU A 469 12.00 23.48 -15.04
N VAL A 470 12.09 24.77 -14.72
CA VAL A 470 10.93 25.67 -14.75
C VAL A 470 10.62 25.98 -16.22
N THR A 471 9.42 25.63 -16.68
CA THR A 471 8.93 25.90 -18.03
C THR A 471 7.64 26.71 -18.00
N PRO A 472 7.27 27.40 -19.09
CA PRO A 472 6.00 28.12 -19.18
C PRO A 472 4.79 27.25 -18.82
N LEU A 473 4.78 25.98 -19.25
CA LEU A 473 3.73 25.02 -18.91
C LEU A 473 3.64 24.74 -17.40
N THR A 474 4.78 24.62 -16.71
CA THR A 474 4.78 24.45 -15.24
C THR A 474 4.26 25.68 -14.51
N LEU A 475 4.58 26.88 -15.01
CA LEU A 475 4.11 28.15 -14.46
C LEU A 475 2.60 28.32 -14.71
N GLN A 476 2.12 27.98 -15.90
CA GLN A 476 0.70 28.00 -16.25
C GLN A 476 -0.11 27.07 -15.33
N ARG A 477 0.33 25.82 -15.13
CA ARG A 477 -0.32 24.88 -14.20
C ARG A 477 -0.33 25.41 -12.76
N LYS A 478 0.73 26.08 -12.32
CA LYS A 478 0.79 26.73 -11.00
C LYS A 478 -0.22 27.88 -10.90
N ARG A 479 -0.30 28.74 -11.91
CA ARG A 479 -1.28 29.84 -11.99
C ARG A 479 -2.72 29.32 -12.02
N ALA A 480 -2.98 28.27 -12.80
CA ALA A 480 -4.29 27.61 -12.88
C ALA A 480 -4.75 27.11 -11.50
N ARG A 481 -3.89 26.37 -10.77
CA ARG A 481 -4.19 25.91 -9.41
C ARG A 481 -4.58 27.05 -8.46
N ILE A 482 -3.87 28.18 -8.54
CA ILE A 482 -4.18 29.37 -7.72
C ILE A 482 -5.53 29.97 -8.13
N SER A 483 -5.80 30.05 -9.43
CA SER A 483 -7.08 30.50 -9.99
C SER A 483 -8.24 29.61 -9.51
N ASP A 484 -8.10 28.29 -9.60
CA ASP A 484 -9.12 27.33 -9.17
C ASP A 484 -9.41 27.43 -7.68
N LYS A 485 -8.36 27.65 -6.85
CA LYS A 485 -8.55 27.90 -5.41
C LYS A 485 -9.36 29.17 -5.17
N LYS A 486 -9.07 30.27 -5.89
CA LYS A 486 -9.83 31.53 -5.79
C LYS A 486 -11.28 31.35 -6.25
N LYS A 487 -11.50 30.68 -7.39
CA LYS A 487 -12.83 30.38 -7.94
C LYS A 487 -13.68 29.55 -6.97
N ARG A 488 -13.08 28.57 -6.31
CA ARG A 488 -13.79 27.75 -5.32
C ARG A 488 -14.27 28.58 -4.13
N ILE A 489 -13.41 29.46 -3.62
CA ILE A 489 -13.76 30.36 -2.51
C ILE A 489 -14.85 31.35 -2.94
N SER A 490 -14.73 31.97 -4.12
CA SER A 490 -15.74 32.92 -4.60
C SER A 490 -17.09 32.24 -4.84
N LYS A 491 -17.10 31.02 -5.40
CA LYS A 491 -18.30 30.21 -5.59
C LYS A 491 -19.00 29.92 -4.25
N ALA A 492 -18.26 29.39 -3.28
CA ALA A 492 -18.82 29.11 -1.95
C ALA A 492 -19.37 30.37 -1.26
N LYS A 493 -18.70 31.53 -1.43
CA LYS A 493 -19.18 32.81 -0.89
C LYS A 493 -20.47 33.28 -1.58
N ALA A 494 -20.58 33.10 -2.90
CA ALA A 494 -21.78 33.44 -3.65
C ALA A 494 -22.96 32.54 -3.25
N GLU A 495 -22.75 31.23 -3.19
CA GLU A 495 -23.78 30.25 -2.76
C GLU A 495 -24.24 30.52 -1.33
N ALA A 496 -23.33 30.85 -0.42
CA ALA A 496 -23.69 31.24 0.94
C ALA A 496 -24.54 32.52 0.96
N ALA A 497 -24.22 33.52 0.14
CA ALA A 497 -25.01 34.75 0.04
C ALA A 497 -26.41 34.49 -0.55
N GLU A 498 -26.52 33.62 -1.55
CA GLU A 498 -27.81 33.20 -2.12
C GLU A 498 -28.66 32.44 -1.09
N TYR A 499 -28.05 31.53 -0.33
CA TYR A 499 -28.74 30.82 0.74
C TYR A 499 -29.28 31.76 1.84
N GLN A 500 -28.51 32.79 2.22
CA GLN A 500 -28.98 33.80 3.18
C GLN A 500 -30.18 34.59 2.65
N LYS A 501 -30.20 34.94 1.35
CA LYS A 501 -31.37 35.58 0.73
C LYS A 501 -32.59 34.66 0.79
N LEU A 502 -32.43 33.38 0.47
CA LEU A 502 -33.51 32.39 0.54
C LEU A 502 -34.09 32.26 1.95
N LEU A 503 -33.24 32.20 2.97
CA LEU A 503 -33.67 32.15 4.38
C LEU A 503 -34.49 33.38 4.77
N ALA A 504 -34.04 34.57 4.38
CA ALA A 504 -34.76 35.81 4.66
C ALA A 504 -36.18 35.80 4.04
N THR A 505 -36.32 35.31 2.80
CA THR A 505 -37.62 35.16 2.14
C THR A 505 -38.54 34.19 2.89
N ARG A 506 -38.02 33.02 3.31
CA ARG A 506 -38.82 32.03 4.07
C ARG A 506 -39.29 32.55 5.42
N LEU A 507 -38.44 33.30 6.13
CA LEU A 507 -38.82 33.94 7.39
C LEU A 507 -39.89 35.01 7.19
N LYS A 508 -39.84 35.76 6.09
CA LYS A 508 -40.87 36.75 5.73
C LYS A 508 -42.22 36.07 5.46
N GLU A 509 -42.25 35.04 4.61
CA GLU A 509 -43.45 34.25 4.31
C GLU A 509 -44.07 33.64 5.58
N GLN A 510 -43.25 33.16 6.52
CA GLN A 510 -43.74 32.61 7.79
C GLN A 510 -44.40 33.69 8.67
N ARG A 511 -43.81 34.90 8.73
CA ARG A 511 -44.39 36.03 9.48
C ARG A 511 -45.73 36.45 8.88
N GLU A 512 -45.82 36.54 7.55
CA GLU A 512 -47.05 36.85 6.83
C GLU A 512 -48.13 35.80 7.11
N ARG A 513 -47.82 34.51 6.96
CA ARG A 513 -48.74 33.40 7.27
C ARG A 513 -49.24 33.43 8.72
N ARG A 514 -48.37 33.75 9.69
CA ARG A 514 -48.76 33.88 11.09
C ARG A 514 -49.73 35.05 11.28
N SER A 515 -49.45 36.20 10.66
CA SER A 515 -50.33 37.37 10.73
C SER A 515 -51.71 37.10 10.11
N GLU A 516 -51.77 36.42 8.98
CA GLU A 516 -53.02 36.00 8.33
C GLU A 516 -53.84 35.05 9.23
N SER A 517 -53.18 34.07 9.86
CA SER A 517 -53.87 33.15 10.78
C SER A 517 -54.48 33.87 11.99
N LEU A 518 -53.76 34.87 12.53
CA LEU A 518 -54.22 35.71 13.64
C LEU A 518 -55.40 36.60 13.23
N ALA A 519 -55.34 37.17 12.02
CA ALA A 519 -56.43 37.97 11.47
C ALA A 519 -57.70 37.12 11.26
N LYS A 520 -57.56 35.91 10.71
CA LYS A 520 -58.67 34.93 10.57
C LYS A 520 -59.22 34.48 11.93
N LYS A 521 -58.39 34.34 12.96
CA LYS A 521 -58.83 33.99 14.32
C LYS A 521 -59.60 35.15 14.97
N ARG A 522 -59.14 36.39 14.79
CA ARG A 522 -59.83 37.60 15.27
C ARG A 522 -61.20 37.78 14.61
N SER A 523 -61.30 37.58 13.30
CA SER A 523 -62.60 37.68 12.60
C SER A 523 -63.59 36.62 13.04
N ARG A 524 -63.14 35.38 13.31
CA ARG A 524 -64.01 34.32 13.87
C ARG A 524 -64.54 34.67 15.27
N LEU A 525 -63.71 35.25 16.13
CA LEU A 525 -64.10 35.65 17.49
C LEU A 525 -65.10 36.84 17.49
N SER A 526 -64.98 37.77 16.54
CA SER A 526 -65.97 38.86 16.39
C SER A 526 -67.32 38.39 15.86
N VAL A 527 -67.36 37.27 15.11
CA VAL A 527 -68.61 36.67 14.63
C VAL A 527 -69.31 35.89 15.75
N ALA A 528 -68.56 35.23 16.64
CA ALA A 528 -69.11 34.47 17.76
C ALA A 528 -69.64 35.33 18.94
N SER A 529 -69.33 36.63 18.97
CA SER A 529 -69.70 37.55 20.06
C SER A 529 -70.90 38.45 19.77
N LYS A 530 -71.58 38.27 18.63
CA LYS A 530 -72.86 38.95 18.37
C LYS A 530 -73.99 38.22 19.11
N PRO A 531 -74.72 38.87 20.04
CA PRO A 531 -75.88 38.26 20.67
C PRO A 531 -76.99 38.09 19.63
N SER A 532 -77.67 36.93 19.63
CA SER A 532 -78.88 36.73 18.83
C SER A 532 -79.99 37.61 19.41
N VAL A 533 -80.22 38.75 18.79
CA VAL A 533 -81.43 39.54 19.05
C VAL A 533 -82.56 38.79 18.33
N VAL A 534 -83.31 38.00 19.10
CA VAL A 534 -84.61 37.44 18.70
C VAL A 534 -85.62 38.56 18.88
N ALA A 535 -86.28 38.94 17.79
CA ALA A 535 -87.50 39.72 17.77
C ALA A 535 -88.51 38.98 16.89
#